data_AF-A0A815TUD1-F1
#
_entry.id   AF-A0A815TUD1-F1
#
_cell.length_a   1.000
_cell.length_b   1.000
_cell.length_c   1.000
_cell.angle_alpha   90.00
_cell.angle_beta   90.00
_cell.angle_gamma   90.00
#
_symmetry.space_group_name_H-M   'P 1'
#
loop_
_entity.id
_entity.type
_entity.pdbx_description
1 polymer ?
#
loop_
_entity_poly.entity_id
_entity_poly.type
_entity_poly.pdbx_seq_one_letter_code
_entity_poly.pdbx_strand_id
1 'polypeptide(L)'
;MLFFVYYVCAQQCDHTVEAARFDCHPEPFVSQHKCLTRKCCWKPVSSLITPANKNRSTNSFGENVPWCYYPRDFPMYQIKTNESTAFGQRLTIVKQQATYMPNEILHLTVDLLYETSQRFRLRIYDSTNKRFEVPLPVPVVETKANATDYEVSFSQAPFAILVKRKSTGLTLFDSSVSPLIYADQFIKFSSRLSSSFLYGFGEHQQPLLINVTNEWKKLTFGLVIFLQLSK
;
A
#
# COMPACT_ATOMS: atom_id res chain seq x y z
N MET A 1 17.34 -42.46 -7.61
CA MET A 1 16.05 -41.74 -7.61
C MET A 1 16.11 -40.70 -6.50
N LEU A 2 16.51 -39.47 -6.83
CA LEU A 2 16.65 -38.38 -5.87
C LEU A 2 15.26 -37.80 -5.58
N PHE A 3 14.76 -38.03 -4.36
CA PHE A 3 13.56 -37.37 -3.88
C PHE A 3 13.90 -35.92 -3.52
N PHE A 4 13.51 -34.98 -4.37
CA PHE A 4 13.44 -33.58 -3.98
C PHE A 4 12.28 -33.43 -2.99
N VAL A 5 12.61 -33.32 -1.70
CA VAL A 5 11.67 -32.87 -0.68
C VAL A 5 11.39 -31.40 -0.96
N TYR A 6 10.29 -31.10 -1.64
CA TYR A 6 9.77 -29.74 -1.72
C TYR A 6 9.31 -29.35 -0.32
N TYR A 7 10.17 -28.61 0.39
CA TYR A 7 9.77 -27.91 1.61
C TYR A 7 8.70 -26.88 1.21
N VAL A 8 7.42 -27.22 1.41
CA VAL A 8 6.35 -26.23 1.35
C VAL A 8 6.53 -25.36 2.58
N CYS A 9 7.17 -24.20 2.43
CA CYS A 9 7.22 -23.21 3.49
C CYS A 9 5.77 -22.82 3.81
N ALA A 10 5.28 -23.14 5.00
CA ALA A 10 3.97 -22.71 5.45
C ALA A 10 3.96 -21.17 5.52
N GLN A 11 2.95 -20.53 4.95
CA GLN A 11 2.79 -19.06 4.98
C GLN A 11 2.88 -18.52 6.41
N GLN A 12 3.63 -17.44 6.60
CA GLN A 12 3.82 -16.84 7.91
C GLN A 12 2.60 -16.00 8.32
N CYS A 13 1.60 -16.67 8.87
CA CYS A 13 0.32 -16.08 9.28
C CYS A 13 0.25 -15.57 10.72
N ASP A 14 1.39 -15.50 11.41
CA ASP A 14 1.48 -15.07 12.81
C ASP A 14 1.47 -13.53 12.96
N HIS A 15 0.44 -12.87 12.45
CA HIS A 15 0.16 -11.49 12.84
C HIS A 15 -0.48 -11.49 14.23
N THR A 16 0.29 -11.07 15.23
CA THR A 16 -0.14 -11.05 16.64
C THR A 16 -1.17 -9.95 16.93
N VAL A 17 -1.26 -8.92 16.10
CA VAL A 17 -2.18 -7.78 16.25
C VAL A 17 -3.17 -7.73 15.09
N GLU A 18 -4.47 -7.87 15.39
CA GLU A 18 -5.54 -7.89 14.37
C GLU A 18 -5.65 -6.55 13.62
N ALA A 19 -5.46 -5.42 14.31
CA ALA A 19 -5.48 -4.08 13.72
C ALA A 19 -4.33 -3.83 12.73
N ALA A 20 -3.28 -4.65 12.73
CA ALA A 20 -2.15 -4.54 11.81
C ALA A 20 -2.35 -5.35 10.51
N ARG A 21 -3.49 -6.03 10.35
CA ARG A 21 -3.79 -6.83 9.15
C ARG A 21 -4.14 -5.91 7.97
N PHE A 22 -3.53 -6.17 6.81
CA PHE A 22 -3.89 -5.52 5.56
C PHE A 22 -4.68 -6.47 4.68
N ASP A 23 -5.79 -6.00 4.15
CA ASP A 23 -6.73 -6.80 3.35
C ASP A 23 -6.11 -7.30 2.04
N CYS A 24 -6.08 -8.63 1.89
CA CYS A 24 -5.61 -9.34 0.68
C CYS A 24 -6.76 -9.75 -0.25
N HIS A 25 -8.01 -9.48 0.12
CA HIS A 25 -9.18 -9.70 -0.72
C HIS A 25 -10.13 -8.50 -0.69
N PRO A 26 -9.72 -7.34 -1.26
CA PRO A 26 -10.51 -6.11 -1.26
C PRO A 26 -11.80 -6.17 -2.09
N GLU A 27 -11.96 -7.21 -2.91
CA GLU A 27 -13.17 -7.47 -3.70
C GLU A 27 -14.28 -8.11 -2.84
N PRO A 28 -15.56 -7.92 -3.21
CA PRO A 28 -16.67 -8.57 -2.53
C PRO A 28 -16.60 -10.11 -2.52
N PHE A 29 -17.36 -10.73 -1.61
CA PHE A 29 -17.54 -12.18 -1.52
C PHE A 29 -16.24 -12.96 -1.21
N VAL A 30 -15.57 -12.52 -0.15
CA VAL A 30 -14.40 -13.18 0.44
C VAL A 30 -14.77 -14.56 0.99
N SER A 31 -13.90 -15.55 0.78
CA SER A 31 -14.05 -16.90 1.34
C SER A 31 -12.67 -17.48 1.69
N GLN A 32 -12.63 -18.45 2.60
CA GLN A 32 -11.37 -19.09 2.99
C GLN A 32 -10.65 -19.67 1.78
N HIS A 33 -11.38 -20.38 0.91
CA HIS A 33 -10.81 -20.97 -0.30
C HIS A 33 -10.17 -19.90 -1.19
N LYS A 34 -10.92 -18.85 -1.56
CA LYS A 34 -10.39 -17.74 -2.39
C LYS A 34 -9.17 -17.07 -1.76
N CYS A 35 -9.17 -16.89 -0.43
CA CYS A 35 -8.05 -16.30 0.29
C CYS A 35 -6.78 -17.15 0.18
N LEU A 36 -6.89 -18.45 0.45
CA LEU A 36 -5.76 -19.38 0.42
C LEU A 36 -5.23 -19.56 -1.01
N THR A 37 -6.10 -19.51 -2.03
CA THR A 37 -5.68 -19.51 -3.44
C THR A 37 -4.79 -18.32 -3.78
N ARG A 38 -4.99 -17.16 -3.14
CA ARG A 38 -4.13 -15.97 -3.27
C ARG A 38 -2.83 -16.08 -2.47
N LYS A 39 -2.58 -17.22 -1.84
CA LYS A 39 -1.49 -17.45 -0.89
C LYS A 39 -1.51 -16.46 0.29
N CYS A 40 -2.71 -16.11 0.73
CA CYS A 40 -2.92 -15.22 1.86
C CYS A 40 -3.43 -15.95 3.10
N CYS A 41 -3.32 -15.28 4.24
CA CYS A 41 -3.70 -15.83 5.53
C CYS A 41 -5.19 -15.66 5.79
N TRP A 42 -5.81 -16.72 6.31
CA TRP A 42 -7.20 -16.70 6.74
C TRP A 42 -7.32 -16.85 8.25
N LYS A 43 -7.81 -15.83 8.93
CA LYS A 43 -8.12 -15.91 10.37
C LYS A 43 -9.33 -15.03 10.71
N PRO A 44 -10.45 -15.62 11.15
CA PRO A 44 -11.59 -14.86 11.66
C PRO A 44 -11.19 -13.96 12.84
N VAL A 45 -11.91 -12.85 13.01
CA VAL A 45 -11.67 -11.86 14.07
C VAL A 45 -12.22 -12.37 15.39
N SER A 46 -11.44 -12.24 16.46
CA SER A 46 -11.75 -12.82 17.78
C SER A 46 -13.04 -12.29 18.45
N SER A 47 -13.50 -11.09 18.09
CA SER A 47 -14.70 -10.46 18.67
C SER A 47 -16.05 -11.03 18.20
N LEU A 48 -16.07 -12.03 17.31
CA LEU A 48 -17.29 -12.64 16.77
C LEU A 48 -17.71 -13.96 17.47
N ILE A 49 -17.09 -14.34 18.59
CA ILE A 49 -17.48 -15.54 19.35
C ILE A 49 -18.00 -15.13 20.74
N THR A 50 -19.22 -14.58 20.78
CA THR A 50 -20.09 -14.74 21.95
C THR A 50 -21.33 -15.54 21.53
N PRO A 51 -21.82 -16.51 22.34
CA PRO A 51 -22.91 -17.41 21.94
C PRO A 51 -24.27 -16.74 21.69
N ALA A 52 -24.40 -15.43 21.96
CA ALA A 52 -25.68 -14.71 21.98
C ALA A 52 -26.06 -14.02 20.66
N ASN A 53 -25.17 -13.88 19.68
CA ASN A 53 -25.42 -13.12 18.46
C ASN A 53 -25.42 -13.97 17.17
N LYS A 54 -26.08 -15.13 17.19
CA LYS A 54 -26.28 -15.93 15.96
C LYS A 54 -27.29 -15.33 14.97
N ASN A 55 -28.15 -14.40 15.42
CA ASN A 55 -29.27 -13.90 14.63
C ASN A 55 -29.36 -12.36 14.58
N ARG A 56 -28.22 -11.65 14.44
CA ARG A 56 -28.25 -10.21 14.17
C ARG A 56 -27.45 -9.89 12.92
N SER A 57 -28.16 -9.81 11.80
CA SER A 57 -27.72 -9.11 10.58
C SER A 57 -27.71 -7.61 10.90
N THR A 58 -26.64 -7.10 11.51
CA THR A 58 -26.47 -5.67 11.69
C THR A 58 -25.01 -5.34 11.61
N ASN A 59 -24.62 -4.68 10.51
CA ASN A 59 -23.43 -3.85 10.45
C ASN A 59 -23.42 -2.93 11.69
N SER A 60 -22.50 -3.11 12.64
CA SER A 60 -21.71 -2.04 13.28
C SER A 60 -20.82 -2.56 14.42
N PHE A 61 -19.61 -1.97 14.46
CA PHE A 61 -18.59 -2.00 15.53
C PHE A 61 -17.72 -3.28 15.63
N GLY A 62 -16.58 -3.25 14.90
CA GLY A 62 -15.52 -4.29 14.92
C GLY A 62 -15.39 -5.13 13.64
N GLU A 63 -16.29 -4.92 12.67
CA GLU A 63 -16.63 -5.91 11.62
C GLU A 63 -15.77 -5.90 10.35
N ASN A 64 -14.88 -4.93 10.20
CA ASN A 64 -14.14 -4.73 8.94
C ASN A 64 -12.64 -5.04 9.04
N VAL A 65 -12.20 -5.67 10.13
CA VAL A 65 -10.85 -6.24 10.16
C VAL A 65 -10.81 -7.41 9.17
N PRO A 66 -9.88 -7.43 8.21
CA PRO A 66 -9.90 -8.43 7.14
C PRO A 66 -9.61 -9.84 7.70
N TRP A 67 -10.52 -10.78 7.40
CA TRP A 67 -10.29 -12.20 7.67
C TRP A 67 -9.22 -12.77 6.74
N CYS A 68 -9.14 -12.23 5.51
CA CYS A 68 -8.11 -12.55 4.53
C CYS A 68 -7.04 -11.44 4.48
N TYR A 69 -5.82 -11.73 4.93
CA TYR A 69 -4.76 -10.72 5.04
C TYR A 69 -3.43 -11.23 4.50
N TYR A 70 -2.53 -10.31 4.14
CA TYR A 70 -1.21 -10.70 3.65
C TYR A 70 -0.39 -11.40 4.73
N PRO A 71 0.32 -12.48 4.39
CA PRO A 71 1.33 -13.06 5.26
C PRO A 71 2.56 -12.15 5.30
N ARG A 72 3.44 -12.36 6.29
CA ARG A 72 4.69 -11.60 6.41
C ARG A 72 5.67 -11.88 5.26
N ASP A 73 5.63 -13.08 4.71
CA ASP A 73 6.47 -13.55 3.61
C ASP A 73 5.83 -13.36 2.22
N PHE A 74 4.80 -12.50 2.11
CA PHE A 74 4.16 -12.20 0.83
C PHE A 74 5.18 -11.65 -0.19
N PRO A 75 5.06 -11.97 -1.50
CA PRO A 75 6.00 -11.48 -2.51
C PRO A 75 6.06 -9.95 -2.59
N MET A 76 7.22 -9.39 -2.26
CA MET A 76 7.48 -7.95 -2.22
C MET A 76 8.58 -7.55 -3.21
N TYR A 77 8.57 -6.28 -3.61
CA TYR A 77 9.67 -5.71 -4.38
C TYR A 77 10.95 -5.65 -3.55
N GLN A 78 12.09 -5.65 -4.23
CA GLN A 78 13.42 -5.48 -3.64
C GLN A 78 14.21 -4.51 -4.50
N ILE A 79 15.05 -3.68 -3.87
CA ILE A 79 15.94 -2.77 -4.59
C ILE A 79 17.06 -3.57 -5.26
N LYS A 80 17.23 -3.37 -6.57
CA LYS A 80 18.32 -3.92 -7.38
C LYS A 80 19.44 -2.92 -7.61
N THR A 81 19.09 -1.69 -7.98
CA THR A 81 20.07 -0.62 -8.18
C THR A 81 19.64 0.63 -7.43
N ASN A 82 20.62 1.41 -7.03
CA ASN A 82 20.46 2.71 -6.39
C ASN A 82 21.49 3.65 -7.00
N GLU A 83 21.02 4.61 -7.79
CA GLU A 83 21.83 5.55 -8.53
C GLU A 83 21.58 6.96 -8.00
N SER A 84 22.64 7.75 -7.80
CA SER A 84 22.48 9.16 -7.49
C SER A 84 22.12 9.92 -8.76
N THR A 85 21.17 10.84 -8.66
CA THR A 85 20.79 11.75 -9.75
C THR A 85 20.95 13.20 -9.29
N ALA A 86 20.87 14.15 -10.22
CA ALA A 86 20.93 15.58 -9.90
C ALA A 86 19.82 16.01 -8.91
N PHE A 87 18.63 15.43 -9.03
CA PHE A 87 17.45 15.71 -8.20
C PHE A 87 17.32 14.80 -6.96
N GLY A 88 18.20 13.80 -6.78
CA GLY A 88 18.14 12.89 -5.66
C GLY A 88 18.69 11.51 -5.96
N GLN A 89 17.79 10.52 -5.96
CA GLN A 89 18.13 9.12 -6.17
C GLN A 89 17.12 8.46 -7.11
N ARG A 90 17.61 7.49 -7.88
CA ARG A 90 16.82 6.61 -8.72
C ARG A 90 17.07 5.17 -8.30
N LEU A 91 16.01 4.46 -7.93
CA LEU A 91 16.06 3.06 -7.58
C LEU A 91 15.42 2.24 -8.69
N THR A 92 16.01 1.10 -9.01
CA THR A 92 15.31 0.03 -9.74
C THR A 92 14.85 -1.00 -8.74
N ILE A 93 13.55 -1.24 -8.65
CA ILE A 93 12.98 -2.26 -7.77
C ILE A 93 12.38 -3.39 -8.60
N VAL A 94 12.58 -4.62 -8.14
CA VAL A 94 12.05 -5.80 -8.83
C VAL A 94 11.34 -6.74 -7.87
N LYS A 95 10.29 -7.39 -8.37
CA LYS A 95 9.58 -8.46 -7.66
C LYS A 95 9.85 -9.78 -8.38
N GLN A 96 10.32 -10.78 -7.64
CA GLN A 96 10.74 -12.06 -8.23
C GLN A 96 9.57 -12.93 -8.72
N GLN A 97 8.41 -12.80 -8.07
CA GLN A 97 7.22 -13.60 -8.36
C GLN A 97 5.99 -12.69 -8.38
N ALA A 98 5.19 -12.80 -9.43
CA ALA A 98 3.88 -12.20 -9.50
C ALA A 98 2.94 -12.80 -8.44
N THR A 99 2.04 -11.99 -7.94
CA THR A 99 1.03 -12.35 -6.95
C THR A 99 -0.22 -12.89 -7.64
N TYR A 100 -1.39 -12.75 -7.01
CA TYR A 100 -2.67 -13.10 -7.62
C TYR A 100 -3.19 -12.05 -8.61
N MET A 101 -2.51 -10.90 -8.74
CA MET A 101 -2.98 -9.80 -9.56
C MET A 101 -2.65 -10.01 -11.05
N PRO A 102 -3.63 -9.85 -11.96
CA PRO A 102 -3.39 -9.95 -13.38
C PRO A 102 -2.53 -8.78 -13.87
N ASN A 103 -1.65 -9.03 -14.84
CA ASN A 103 -0.79 -8.03 -15.48
C ASN A 103 0.04 -7.23 -14.46
N GLU A 104 0.60 -7.91 -13.46
CA GLU A 104 1.50 -7.31 -12.49
C GLU A 104 2.86 -6.95 -13.11
N ILE A 105 3.30 -5.72 -12.88
CA ILE A 105 4.54 -5.16 -13.43
C ILE A 105 5.67 -5.40 -12.43
N LEU A 106 6.56 -6.33 -12.77
CA LEU A 106 7.58 -6.80 -11.84
C LEU A 106 8.83 -5.92 -11.78
N HIS A 107 9.03 -5.02 -12.74
CA HIS A 107 10.17 -4.12 -12.84
C HIS A 107 9.68 -2.68 -12.79
N LEU A 108 10.02 -1.97 -11.72
CA LEU A 108 9.62 -0.58 -11.52
C LEU A 108 10.84 0.30 -11.28
N THR A 109 10.74 1.54 -11.72
CA THR A 109 11.68 2.60 -11.39
C THR A 109 11.06 3.51 -10.34
N VAL A 110 11.85 3.85 -9.33
CA VAL A 110 11.48 4.75 -8.25
C VAL A 110 12.39 5.96 -8.28
N ASP A 111 11.83 7.13 -8.56
CA ASP A 111 12.56 8.39 -8.42
C ASP A 111 12.22 9.03 -7.06
N LEU A 112 13.27 9.32 -6.29
CA LEU A 112 13.22 10.08 -5.04
C LEU A 112 13.73 11.49 -5.35
N LEU A 113 12.81 12.45 -5.49
CA LEU A 113 13.12 13.83 -5.84
C LEU A 113 13.05 14.71 -4.59
N TYR A 114 14.18 15.32 -4.24
CA TYR A 114 14.30 16.24 -3.10
C TYR A 114 14.05 17.66 -3.60
N GLU A 115 12.78 17.97 -3.89
CA GLU A 115 12.40 19.17 -4.63
C GLU A 115 12.71 20.47 -3.91
N THR A 116 12.31 20.58 -2.64
CA THR A 116 12.58 21.75 -1.80
C THR A 116 12.90 21.30 -0.38
N SER A 117 13.18 22.26 0.52
CA SER A 117 13.40 21.95 1.93
C SER A 117 12.19 21.26 2.60
N GLN A 118 10.98 21.51 2.10
CA GLN A 118 9.72 21.04 2.68
C GLN A 118 8.89 20.16 1.74
N ARG A 119 9.31 19.99 0.48
CA ARG A 119 8.61 19.18 -0.51
C ARG A 119 9.50 18.04 -0.99
N PHE A 120 9.03 16.83 -0.73
CA PHE A 120 9.57 15.59 -1.26
C PHE A 120 8.61 15.03 -2.29
N ARG A 121 9.12 14.52 -3.42
CA ARG A 121 8.31 13.85 -4.42
C ARG A 121 8.83 12.44 -4.67
N LEU A 122 7.93 11.48 -4.51
CA LEU A 122 8.13 10.08 -4.84
C LEU A 122 7.41 9.77 -6.16
N ARG A 123 8.11 9.18 -7.11
CA ARG A 123 7.50 8.62 -8.33
C ARG A 123 7.82 7.14 -8.41
N ILE A 124 6.81 6.31 -8.64
CA ILE A 124 6.96 4.88 -8.90
C ILE A 124 6.26 4.59 -10.22
N TYR A 125 7.00 4.05 -11.20
CA TYR A 125 6.50 3.84 -12.55
C TYR A 125 7.10 2.59 -13.18
N ASP A 126 6.42 2.08 -14.21
CA ASP A 126 6.91 0.98 -15.04
C ASP A 126 8.22 1.39 -15.73
N SER A 127 9.27 0.60 -15.55
CA SER A 127 10.60 0.87 -16.13
C SER A 127 10.62 0.75 -17.65
N THR A 128 9.66 0.05 -18.24
CA THR A 128 9.65 -0.33 -19.67
C THR A 128 8.63 0.49 -20.45
N ASN A 129 7.40 0.58 -19.92
CA ASN A 129 6.28 1.16 -20.65
C ASN A 129 5.84 2.49 -20.05
N LYS A 130 5.60 3.48 -20.90
CA LYS A 130 4.94 4.71 -20.47
C LYS A 130 3.48 4.41 -20.12
N ARG A 131 3.06 4.85 -18.94
CA ARG A 131 1.67 4.73 -18.46
C ARG A 131 1.01 6.10 -18.48
N PHE A 132 -0.31 6.11 -18.35
CA PHE A 132 -1.04 7.36 -18.19
C PHE A 132 -0.54 8.12 -16.96
N GLU A 133 -0.11 9.36 -17.16
CA GLU A 133 0.16 10.35 -16.11
C GLU A 133 -0.84 11.49 -16.28
N VAL A 134 -1.38 11.99 -15.16
CA VAL A 134 -2.32 13.12 -15.22
C VAL A 134 -1.58 14.34 -15.80
N PRO A 135 -2.08 14.96 -16.88
CA PRO A 135 -1.43 16.10 -17.50
C PRO A 135 -1.65 17.36 -16.66
N LEU A 136 -0.85 17.51 -15.61
CA LEU A 136 -0.86 18.66 -14.70
C LEU A 136 0.51 19.35 -14.72
N PRO A 137 0.56 20.69 -14.72
CA PRO A 137 1.81 21.39 -14.53
C PRO A 137 2.33 21.09 -13.12
N VAL A 138 3.46 20.40 -13.07
CA VAL A 138 4.18 20.11 -11.83
C VAL A 138 5.44 20.97 -11.79
N PRO A 139 5.87 21.44 -10.60
CA PRO A 139 7.16 22.10 -10.48
C PRO A 139 8.28 21.24 -11.07
N VAL A 140 9.07 21.82 -11.98
CA VAL A 140 10.24 21.17 -12.54
C VAL A 140 11.41 21.41 -11.60
N VAL A 141 12.08 20.32 -11.19
CA VAL A 141 13.26 20.38 -10.33
C VAL A 141 14.41 19.70 -11.05
N GLU A 142 15.46 20.47 -11.31
CA GLU A 142 16.68 19.98 -11.97
C GLU A 142 17.72 19.50 -10.94
N THR A 143 17.79 20.17 -9.79
CA THR A 143 18.77 19.90 -8.73
C THR A 143 18.08 19.69 -7.39
N LYS A 144 18.59 18.75 -6.59
CA LYS A 144 18.10 18.50 -5.24
C LYS A 144 18.28 19.73 -4.34
N ALA A 145 17.39 19.89 -3.37
CA ALA A 145 17.51 20.90 -2.33
C ALA A 145 18.81 20.72 -1.51
N ASN A 146 19.50 21.83 -1.21
CA ASN A 146 20.73 21.81 -0.40
C ASN A 146 20.49 21.31 1.02
N ALA A 147 19.34 21.68 1.60
CA ALA A 147 18.93 21.29 2.93
C ALA A 147 17.43 20.96 2.92
N THR A 148 17.05 20.02 3.78
CA THR A 148 15.67 19.53 3.92
C THR A 148 15.27 19.44 5.38
N ASP A 149 13.99 19.68 5.66
CA ASP A 149 13.37 19.52 6.99
C ASP A 149 12.93 18.07 7.24
N TYR A 150 13.05 17.23 6.20
CA TYR A 150 12.73 15.82 6.21
C TYR A 150 13.95 14.96 5.86
N GLU A 151 13.96 13.75 6.37
CA GLU A 151 14.91 12.69 6.06
C GLU A 151 14.17 11.55 5.37
N VAL A 152 14.73 11.05 4.27
CA VAL A 152 14.19 9.91 3.53
C VAL A 152 15.16 8.75 3.66
N SER A 153 14.64 7.59 4.04
CA SER A 153 15.38 6.32 4.07
C SER A 153 14.54 5.23 3.40
N PHE A 154 15.19 4.15 2.98
CA PHE A 154 14.51 3.03 2.33
C PHE A 154 15.13 1.70 2.73
N SER A 155 14.29 0.66 2.74
CA SER A 155 14.70 -0.73 2.96
C SER A 155 14.98 -1.41 1.63
N GLN A 156 16.01 -2.26 1.57
CA GLN A 156 16.40 -2.97 0.36
C GLN A 156 15.50 -4.18 0.06
N ALA A 157 15.24 -5.03 1.07
CA ALA A 157 14.47 -6.26 0.92
C ALA A 157 13.71 -6.58 2.23
N PRO A 158 12.38 -6.37 2.28
CA PRO A 158 11.54 -5.81 1.22
C PRO A 158 11.77 -4.32 0.99
N PHE A 159 11.45 -3.84 -0.22
CA PHE A 159 11.41 -2.42 -0.55
C PHE A 159 10.37 -1.70 0.31
N ALA A 160 10.80 -0.66 0.99
CA ALA A 160 9.92 0.26 1.71
C ALA A 160 10.56 1.65 1.77
N ILE A 161 9.74 2.69 1.85
CA ILE A 161 10.18 4.08 2.00
C ILE A 161 9.70 4.60 3.35
N LEU A 162 10.61 5.29 4.03
CA LEU A 162 10.37 5.92 5.32
C LEU A 162 10.78 7.39 5.22
N VAL A 163 9.85 8.29 5.55
CA VAL A 163 10.08 9.74 5.61
C VAL A 163 9.88 10.21 7.03
N LYS A 164 10.91 10.86 7.59
CA LYS A 164 10.89 11.41 8.96
C LYS A 164 11.04 12.92 8.93
N ARG A 165 10.40 13.59 9.87
CA ARG A 165 10.67 14.99 10.19
C ARG A 165 11.99 15.08 10.95
N LYS A 166 12.97 15.85 10.48
CA LYS A 166 14.29 15.96 11.13
C LYS A 166 14.22 16.57 12.52
N SER A 167 13.44 17.64 12.69
CA SER A 167 13.39 18.40 13.94
C SER A 167 12.87 17.60 15.13
N THR A 168 11.97 16.64 14.91
CA THR A 168 11.36 15.84 15.99
C THR A 168 11.66 14.34 15.89
N GLY A 169 12.25 13.87 14.79
CA GLY A 169 12.41 12.45 14.50
C GLY A 169 11.10 11.71 14.15
N LEU A 170 9.96 12.42 14.07
CA LEU A 170 8.64 11.80 13.85
C LEU A 170 8.55 11.23 12.43
N THR A 171 8.18 9.96 12.32
CA THR A 171 7.85 9.32 11.03
C THR A 171 6.56 9.89 10.47
N LEU A 172 6.64 10.51 9.30
CA LEU A 172 5.50 11.10 8.57
C LEU A 172 4.92 10.12 7.55
N PHE A 173 5.77 9.27 6.98
CA PHE A 173 5.40 8.29 5.96
C PHE A 173 6.21 7.02 6.17
N ASP A 174 5.56 5.86 6.16
CA ASP A 174 6.16 4.55 6.34
C ASP A 174 5.42 3.50 5.52
N SER A 175 5.98 3.14 4.37
CA SER A 175 5.38 2.13 3.49
C SER A 175 5.70 0.69 3.84
N SER A 176 6.42 0.41 4.93
CA SER A 176 6.80 -0.97 5.29
C SER A 176 5.63 -1.79 5.83
N VAL A 177 4.46 -1.16 6.00
CA VAL A 177 3.29 -1.76 6.65
C VAL A 177 2.54 -2.77 5.78
N SER A 178 2.66 -2.69 4.47
CA SER A 178 1.88 -3.49 3.52
C SER A 178 2.62 -3.65 2.19
N PRO A 179 2.45 -4.77 1.47
CA PRO A 179 3.08 -4.95 0.17
C PRO A 179 2.66 -3.89 -0.86
N LEU A 180 3.64 -3.36 -1.61
CA LEU A 180 3.40 -2.65 -2.86
C LEU A 180 2.93 -3.66 -3.92
N ILE A 181 1.77 -3.38 -4.51
CA ILE A 181 1.26 -4.11 -5.68
C ILE A 181 1.13 -3.09 -6.81
N TYR A 182 1.75 -3.39 -7.95
CA TYR A 182 1.72 -2.52 -9.11
C TYR A 182 1.38 -3.35 -10.34
N ALA A 183 0.13 -3.29 -10.76
CA ALA A 183 -0.40 -3.95 -11.94
C ALA A 183 -1.06 -2.93 -12.85
N ASP A 184 -1.31 -3.33 -14.09
CA ASP A 184 -1.83 -2.43 -15.12
C ASP A 184 -3.14 -1.73 -14.73
N GLN A 185 -4.03 -2.42 -14.01
CA GLN A 185 -5.32 -1.85 -13.58
C GLN A 185 -5.47 -1.83 -12.06
N PHE A 186 -4.37 -1.99 -11.32
CA PHE A 186 -4.42 -1.97 -9.86
C PHE A 186 -3.08 -1.55 -9.28
N ILE A 187 -3.08 -0.43 -8.56
CA ILE A 187 -1.92 0.03 -7.80
C ILE A 187 -2.35 0.12 -6.35
N LYS A 188 -1.60 -0.55 -5.47
CA LYS A 188 -1.77 -0.47 -4.02
C LYS A 188 -0.48 -0.01 -3.38
N PHE A 189 -0.59 1.08 -2.66
CA PHE A 189 0.47 1.64 -1.84
C PHE A 189 -0.13 2.04 -0.50
N SER A 190 0.59 1.82 0.59
CA SER A 190 0.08 2.06 1.93
C SER A 190 1.15 2.73 2.76
N SER A 191 0.71 3.48 3.78
CA SER A 191 1.61 4.07 4.76
C SER A 191 1.00 3.99 6.14
N ARG A 192 1.84 3.90 7.17
CA ARG A 192 1.41 4.23 8.53
C ARG A 192 1.07 5.71 8.63
N LEU A 193 0.01 6.03 9.36
CA LEU A 193 -0.30 7.41 9.74
C LEU A 193 0.49 7.80 10.99
N SER A 194 0.98 9.04 11.02
CA SER A 194 1.70 9.58 12.19
C SER A 194 0.77 9.98 13.34
N SER A 195 -0.54 10.13 13.08
CA SER A 195 -1.56 10.49 14.06
C SER A 195 -2.93 9.98 13.63
N SER A 196 -3.91 10.05 14.53
CA SER A 196 -5.33 9.78 14.26
C SER A 196 -6.09 10.97 13.65
N PHE A 197 -5.42 12.10 13.43
CA PHE A 197 -6.03 13.32 12.93
C PHE A 197 -5.85 13.41 11.41
N LEU A 198 -6.81 12.87 10.67
CA LEU A 198 -6.81 12.83 9.21
C LEU A 198 -7.93 13.70 8.63
N TYR A 199 -7.62 14.50 7.61
CA TYR A 199 -8.53 15.45 6.99
C TYR A 199 -8.40 15.38 5.45
N GLY A 200 -9.44 15.80 4.72
CA GLY A 200 -9.42 15.92 3.26
C GLY A 200 -10.15 14.78 2.55
N PHE A 201 -9.53 14.21 1.51
CA PHE A 201 -10.07 13.07 0.75
C PHE A 201 -11.47 13.30 0.15
N GLY A 202 -11.85 14.53 -0.22
CA GLY A 202 -13.16 14.82 -0.82
C GLY A 202 -13.28 14.48 -2.32
N GLU A 203 -14.48 14.44 -2.89
CA GLU A 203 -15.78 14.86 -2.33
C GLU A 203 -16.56 13.71 -1.67
N HIS A 204 -16.83 13.82 -0.36
CA HIS A 204 -17.71 12.92 0.38
C HIS A 204 -18.50 13.69 1.43
N GLN A 205 -19.73 13.27 1.69
CA GLN A 205 -20.51 13.75 2.82
C GLN A 205 -20.06 13.05 4.12
N GLN A 206 -19.11 13.67 4.83
CA GLN A 206 -18.58 13.17 6.10
C GLN A 206 -18.12 14.33 7.00
N PRO A 207 -17.89 14.10 8.31
CA PRO A 207 -17.26 15.09 9.18
C PRO A 207 -15.86 15.50 8.67
N LEU A 208 -15.44 16.72 9.02
CA LEU A 208 -14.13 17.24 8.62
C LEU A 208 -12.98 16.33 9.07
N LEU A 209 -13.01 15.92 10.34
CA LEU A 209 -12.08 14.92 10.89
C LEU A 209 -12.54 13.52 10.49
N ILE A 210 -11.71 12.83 9.71
CA ILE A 210 -11.94 11.45 9.32
C ILE A 210 -11.57 10.54 10.50
N ASN A 211 -12.56 9.84 11.06
CA ASN A 211 -12.29 8.85 12.10
C ASN A 211 -11.57 7.64 11.51
N VAL A 212 -10.30 7.46 11.92
CA VAL A 212 -9.41 6.34 11.54
C VAL A 212 -9.08 5.44 12.74
N THR A 213 -9.56 5.78 13.93
CA THR A 213 -9.29 5.04 15.17
C THR A 213 -10.39 4.03 15.38
N ASN A 214 -10.04 2.74 15.38
CA ASN A 214 -10.97 1.62 15.59
C ASN A 214 -12.12 1.53 14.56
N GLU A 215 -12.04 2.28 13.45
CA GLU A 215 -12.98 2.25 12.34
C GLU A 215 -12.24 2.00 11.03
N TRP A 216 -12.60 0.93 10.32
CA TRP A 216 -12.11 0.67 8.97
C TRP A 216 -13.04 1.33 7.97
N LYS A 217 -12.53 2.34 7.25
CA LYS A 217 -13.28 3.08 6.23
C LYS A 217 -12.67 2.90 4.85
N LYS A 218 -13.54 2.79 3.85
CA LYS A 218 -13.19 2.83 2.43
C LYS A 218 -13.81 4.07 1.81
N LEU A 219 -12.99 4.99 1.36
CA LEU A 219 -13.41 6.17 0.59
C LEU A 219 -13.20 5.91 -0.89
N THR A 220 -14.24 6.09 -1.69
CA THR A 220 -14.20 5.83 -3.14
C THR A 220 -14.17 7.15 -3.89
N PHE A 221 -13.23 7.31 -4.81
CA PHE A 221 -13.12 8.48 -5.69
C PHE A 221 -13.59 8.08 -7.09
N GLY A 222 -14.74 8.62 -7.51
CA GLY A 222 -15.26 8.42 -8.86
C GLY A 222 -14.71 9.46 -9.82
N LEU A 223 -14.36 9.04 -11.04
CA LEU A 223 -14.29 9.96 -12.18
C LEU A 223 -15.74 10.27 -12.59
N VAL A 224 -16.20 11.49 -12.34
CA VAL A 224 -17.44 11.98 -12.95
C VAL A 224 -17.13 12.27 -14.42
N ILE A 225 -17.37 11.28 -15.29
CA ILE A 225 -17.33 11.49 -16.73
C ILE A 225 -18.64 12.19 -17.10
N PHE A 226 -18.60 13.51 -17.30
CA PHE A 226 -19.68 14.21 -18.00
C PHE A 226 -19.66 13.76 -19.46
N LEU A 227 -20.48 12.75 -19.79
CA LEU A 227 -20.86 12.47 -21.17
C LEU A 227 -21.78 13.61 -21.61
N GLN A 228 -21.19 14.68 -22.14
CA GLN A 228 -21.95 15.70 -22.84
C GLN A 228 -22.32 15.12 -24.21
N LEU A 229 -23.44 14.40 -24.25
CA LEU A 229 -24.07 13.96 -25.50
C LEU A 229 -24.66 15.21 -26.17
N SER A 230 -23.98 15.77 -27.17
CA SER A 230 -24.63 16.67 -28.12
C SER A 230 -25.47 15.82 -29.08
N LYS A 231 -26.74 16.20 -29.27
CA LYS A 231 -27.55 15.73 -30.39
C LYS A 231 -26.99 16.25 -31.70
#